data_AF-A0A2V3HYW4-F1
#
_entry.id   AF-A0A2V3HYW4-F1
#
_cell.length_a   1.000
_cell.length_b   1.000
_cell.length_c   1.000
_cell.angle_alpha   90.00
_cell.angle_beta   90.00
_cell.angle_gamma   90.00
#
_symmetry.space_group_name_H-M   'P 1'
#
loop_
_entity.id
_entity.type
_entity.pdbx_description
1 polymer ?
#
loop_
_entity_poly.entity_id
_entity_poly.type
_entity_poly.pdbx_seq_one_letter_code
_entity_poly.pdbx_strand_id
1 'polypeptide(L)'
;MSRRTQKVGLGARFGPRYGVSVRRRATAVIKRLKQSYTCPACQYQKVKRVAAGVWNCKKCDHTFAGGVWEPFTRATVANQRIVRRSVEGATATDMAVIAQQAAVEFERERAESVKDSDSPLVEVATEGDDDATSEEE
;
A
#
# COMPACT_ATOMS: atom_id res chain seq x y z
N MET A 1 -41.60 -18.95 6.91
CA MET A 1 -41.25 -17.51 6.83
C MET A 1 -41.30 -17.06 5.38
N SER A 2 -42.27 -16.24 4.98
CA SER A 2 -42.41 -15.77 3.59
C SER A 2 -41.44 -14.62 3.27
N ARG A 3 -40.97 -14.57 2.01
CA ARG A 3 -40.12 -13.47 1.53
C ARG A 3 -40.96 -12.21 1.35
N ARG A 4 -40.77 -11.23 2.22
CA ARG A 4 -41.54 -9.96 2.22
C ARG A 4 -41.22 -9.00 1.06
N THR A 5 -40.04 -9.10 0.43
CA THR A 5 -39.65 -8.17 -0.65
C THR A 5 -38.95 -8.92 -1.79
N GLN A 6 -39.30 -8.60 -3.04
CA GLN A 6 -38.62 -9.18 -4.19
C GLN A 6 -37.20 -8.62 -4.37
N LYS A 7 -37.04 -7.31 -4.57
CA LYS A 7 -35.74 -6.69 -4.94
C LYS A 7 -35.11 -5.79 -3.87
N VAL A 8 -35.93 -5.08 -3.08
CA VAL A 8 -35.47 -3.95 -2.25
C VAL A 8 -34.80 -4.34 -0.93
N GLY A 9 -35.15 -5.48 -0.33
CA GLY A 9 -34.54 -5.97 0.91
C GLY A 9 -34.53 -4.93 2.05
N LEU A 10 -33.38 -4.74 2.69
CA LEU A 10 -33.17 -3.78 3.79
C LEU A 10 -33.43 -2.31 3.39
N GLY A 11 -33.43 -2.01 2.10
CA GLY A 11 -33.76 -0.70 1.54
C GLY A 11 -35.25 -0.38 1.53
N ALA A 12 -36.12 -1.35 1.81
CA ALA A 12 -37.57 -1.15 1.89
C ALA A 12 -37.99 -0.08 2.91
N ARG A 13 -37.18 0.13 3.96
CA ARG A 13 -37.43 1.16 4.99
C ARG A 13 -37.55 2.58 4.42
N PHE A 14 -36.91 2.83 3.28
CA PHE A 14 -36.88 4.14 2.64
C PHE A 14 -38.15 4.41 1.80
N GLY A 15 -38.98 3.38 1.59
CA GLY A 15 -40.19 3.48 0.77
C GLY A 15 -39.87 3.92 -0.67
N PRO A 16 -40.77 4.68 -1.31
CA PRO A 16 -40.58 5.15 -2.68
C PRO A 16 -39.57 6.31 -2.81
N ARG A 17 -39.11 6.91 -1.71
CA ARG A 17 -38.29 8.13 -1.70
C ARG A 17 -36.81 7.92 -2.09
N TYR A 18 -36.12 9.01 -2.43
CA TYR A 18 -34.66 9.11 -2.69
C TYR A 18 -34.09 8.49 -3.97
N GLY A 19 -34.91 7.78 -4.76
CA GLY A 19 -34.46 7.16 -6.01
C GLY A 19 -33.71 5.83 -5.83
N VAL A 20 -33.58 5.06 -6.91
CA VAL A 20 -33.08 3.67 -6.86
C VAL A 20 -31.58 3.59 -6.57
N SER A 21 -30.77 4.46 -7.17
CA SER A 21 -29.30 4.45 -7.04
C SER A 21 -28.85 4.70 -5.60
N VAL A 22 -29.41 5.74 -4.96
CA VAL A 22 -29.12 6.11 -3.57
C VAL A 22 -29.53 4.99 -2.61
N ARG A 23 -30.74 4.43 -2.79
CA ARG A 23 -31.21 3.30 -1.97
C ARG A 23 -30.31 2.07 -2.12
N ARG A 24 -29.83 1.76 -3.32
CA ARG A 24 -28.91 0.62 -3.56
C ARG A 24 -27.59 0.81 -2.79
N ARG A 25 -26.97 1.98 -2.89
CA ARG A 25 -25.72 2.30 -2.17
C ARG A 25 -25.90 2.24 -0.65
N ALA A 26 -26.95 2.88 -0.14
CA ALA A 26 -27.26 2.84 1.29
C ALA A 26 -27.53 1.42 1.80
N THR A 27 -28.28 0.63 1.03
CA THR A 27 -28.58 -0.77 1.38
C THR A 27 -27.33 -1.63 1.44
N ALA A 28 -26.39 -1.44 0.51
CA ALA A 28 -25.11 -2.15 0.52
C ALA A 28 -24.31 -1.86 1.80
N VAL A 29 -24.22 -0.59 2.18
CA VAL A 29 -23.53 -0.15 3.41
C VAL A 29 -24.20 -0.70 4.67
N ILE A 30 -25.53 -0.60 4.76
CA ILE A 30 -26.31 -1.12 5.89
C ILE A 30 -26.18 -2.64 6.02
N LYS A 31 -26.09 -3.37 4.90
CA LYS A 31 -25.90 -4.83 4.92
C LYS A 31 -24.59 -5.19 5.63
N ARG A 32 -23.50 -4.49 5.28
CA ARG A 32 -22.19 -4.66 5.92
C ARG A 32 -22.27 -4.30 7.40
N LEU A 33 -22.88 -3.17 7.72
CA LEU A 33 -23.07 -2.73 9.10
C LEU A 33 -23.77 -3.75 10.02
N LYS A 34 -24.80 -4.44 9.49
CA LYS A 34 -25.58 -5.42 10.26
C LYS A 34 -24.91 -6.78 10.37
N GLN A 35 -23.91 -7.07 9.55
CA GLN A 35 -23.16 -8.32 9.57
C GLN A 35 -22.48 -8.51 10.92
N SER A 36 -22.29 -9.76 11.35
CA SER A 36 -21.42 -10.11 12.47
C SER A 36 -19.99 -10.28 11.98
N TYR A 37 -19.04 -9.67 12.68
CA TYR A 37 -17.62 -9.77 12.35
C TYR A 37 -16.87 -10.60 13.38
N THR A 38 -15.74 -11.16 12.94
CA THR A 38 -14.81 -11.92 13.79
C THR A 38 -14.05 -10.97 14.70
N CYS A 39 -13.99 -11.29 15.99
CA CYS A 39 -13.21 -10.53 16.98
C CYS A 39 -11.70 -10.82 16.81
N PRO A 40 -10.82 -9.81 16.84
CA PRO A 40 -9.38 -10.04 16.79
C PRO A 40 -8.82 -10.74 18.04
N ALA A 41 -9.46 -10.56 19.21
CA ALA A 41 -8.99 -11.11 20.48
C ALA A 41 -9.44 -12.57 20.70
N CYS A 42 -10.75 -12.86 20.58
CA CYS A 42 -11.30 -14.19 20.86
C CYS A 42 -11.70 -15.00 19.60
N GLN A 43 -11.57 -14.42 18.39
CA GLN A 43 -11.84 -15.09 17.11
C GLN A 43 -13.29 -15.59 16.91
N TYR A 44 -14.25 -15.18 17.76
CA TYR A 44 -15.67 -15.45 17.53
C TYR A 44 -16.35 -14.36 16.68
N GLN A 45 -17.31 -14.77 15.86
CA GLN A 45 -18.14 -13.88 15.04
C GLN A 45 -19.27 -13.20 15.84
N LYS A 46 -18.91 -12.47 16.90
CA LYS A 46 -19.85 -11.80 17.80
C LYS A 46 -19.62 -10.30 17.93
N VAL A 47 -18.86 -9.70 17.00
CA VAL A 47 -18.62 -8.25 16.98
C VAL A 47 -19.81 -7.51 16.38
N LYS A 48 -20.23 -6.43 17.05
CA LYS A 48 -21.26 -5.49 16.60
C LYS A 48 -20.79 -4.05 16.78
N ARG A 49 -21.34 -3.15 15.96
CA ARG A 49 -21.07 -1.71 16.06
C ARG A 49 -21.80 -1.11 17.26
N VAL A 50 -21.09 -0.31 18.04
CA VAL A 50 -21.68 0.49 19.14
C VAL A 50 -21.90 1.92 18.68
N ALA A 51 -20.86 2.56 18.14
CA ALA A 51 -20.90 3.93 17.65
C ALA A 51 -20.16 4.06 16.30
N ALA A 52 -20.11 5.25 15.70
CA ALA A 52 -19.29 5.48 14.51
C ALA A 52 -17.82 5.17 14.80
N GLY A 53 -17.25 4.20 14.07
CA GLY A 53 -15.87 3.77 14.25
C GLY A 53 -15.60 2.93 15.50
N VAL A 54 -16.58 2.68 16.37
CA VAL A 54 -16.40 1.90 17.60
C VAL A 54 -17.15 0.58 17.54
N TRP A 55 -16.42 -0.51 17.74
CA TRP A 55 -16.92 -1.88 17.67
C TRP A 55 -16.68 -2.62 18.99
N ASN A 56 -17.64 -3.45 19.40
CA ASN A 56 -17.57 -4.23 20.62
C ASN A 56 -17.86 -5.71 20.32
N CYS A 57 -17.07 -6.61 20.90
CA CYS A 57 -17.37 -8.05 20.90
C CYS A 57 -18.23 -8.45 22.09
N LYS A 58 -19.44 -8.96 21.83
CA LYS A 58 -20.35 -9.45 22.90
C LYS A 58 -19.86 -10.70 23.66
N LYS A 59 -18.74 -11.31 23.28
CA LYS A 59 -18.22 -12.52 23.95
C LYS A 59 -17.18 -12.18 25.01
N CYS A 60 -16.21 -11.34 24.66
CA CYS A 60 -15.06 -11.02 25.50
C CYS A 60 -14.99 -9.53 25.86
N ASP A 61 -16.04 -8.77 25.56
CA ASP A 61 -16.20 -7.33 25.79
C ASP A 61 -15.07 -6.43 25.27
N HIS A 62 -14.24 -6.98 24.37
CA HIS A 62 -13.18 -6.23 23.73
C HIS A 62 -13.78 -5.15 22.82
N THR A 63 -13.48 -3.89 23.14
CA THR A 63 -13.84 -2.72 22.36
C THR A 63 -12.63 -2.27 21.55
N PHE A 64 -12.86 -1.97 20.27
CA PHE A 64 -11.78 -1.53 19.39
C PHE A 64 -12.28 -0.50 18.36
N ALA A 65 -11.33 0.30 17.88
CA ALA A 65 -11.57 1.26 16.82
C ALA A 65 -11.45 0.59 15.44
N GLY A 66 -12.32 0.99 14.52
CA GLY A 66 -12.35 0.49 13.15
C GLY A 66 -13.04 1.47 12.20
N GLY A 67 -13.40 0.99 11.01
CA GLY A 67 -14.16 1.81 10.07
C GLY A 67 -15.59 2.11 10.52
N VAL A 68 -16.22 3.08 9.89
CA VAL A 68 -17.60 3.50 10.22
C VAL A 68 -18.63 2.42 9.83
N TRP A 69 -18.42 1.77 8.69
CA TRP A 69 -19.35 0.79 8.11
C TRP A 69 -18.89 -0.66 8.25
N GLU A 70 -17.58 -0.88 8.34
CA GLU A 70 -16.92 -2.17 8.47
C GLU A 70 -15.77 -2.00 9.48
N PRO A 71 -15.54 -2.95 10.40
CA PRO A 71 -14.47 -2.83 11.39
C PRO A 71 -13.08 -2.83 10.72
N PHE A 72 -12.88 -3.70 9.72
CA PHE A 72 -11.62 -3.82 8.99
C PHE A 72 -11.76 -3.15 7.61
N THR A 73 -11.08 -2.02 7.43
CA THR A 73 -11.08 -1.30 6.14
C THR A 73 -9.90 -1.69 5.28
N ARG A 74 -9.95 -1.39 3.97
CA ARG A 74 -8.80 -1.57 3.07
C ARG A 74 -7.54 -0.84 3.56
N ALA A 75 -7.70 0.37 4.08
CA ALA A 75 -6.62 1.14 4.66
C ALA A 75 -6.04 0.45 5.90
N THR A 76 -6.90 -0.06 6.80
CA THR A 76 -6.46 -0.83 7.98
C THR A 76 -5.62 -2.04 7.58
N VAL A 77 -6.05 -2.80 6.56
CA VAL A 77 -5.32 -3.98 6.07
C VAL A 77 -3.97 -3.58 5.48
N ALA A 78 -3.90 -2.49 4.71
CA ALA A 78 -2.64 -1.98 4.16
C ALA A 78 -1.69 -1.51 5.27
N ASN A 79 -2.19 -0.74 6.23
CA ASN A 79 -1.40 -0.24 7.37
C ASN A 79 -0.86 -1.38 8.22
N GLN A 80 -1.67 -2.42 8.48
CA GLN A 80 -1.22 -3.60 9.22
C GLN A 80 -0.06 -4.32 8.52
N ARG A 81 -0.02 -4.36 7.18
CA ARG A 81 1.12 -4.93 6.44
C ARG A 81 2.39 -4.10 6.61
N ILE A 82 2.27 -2.78 6.53
CA ILE A 82 3.41 -1.85 6.71
C ILE A 82 3.95 -1.97 8.13
N VAL A 83 3.06 -1.93 9.13
CA VAL A 83 3.43 -2.05 10.55
C VAL A 83 4.11 -3.40 10.83
N ARG A 84 3.57 -4.50 10.31
CA ARG A 84 4.21 -5.82 10.44
C ARG A 84 5.63 -5.84 9.87
N ARG A 85 5.82 -5.33 8.65
CA ARG A 85 7.15 -5.19 8.04
C ARG A 85 8.10 -4.33 8.89
N SER A 86 7.59 -3.27 9.53
CA SER A 86 8.43 -2.42 10.38
C SER A 86 8.84 -3.08 11.72
N VAL A 87 8.01 -3.97 12.26
CA VAL A 87 8.25 -4.60 13.58
C VAL A 87 9.03 -5.91 13.45
N GLU A 88 8.67 -6.75 12.47
CA GLU A 88 9.31 -8.05 12.22
C GLU A 88 10.56 -7.92 11.33
N GLY A 89 10.77 -6.75 10.72
CA GLY A 89 11.80 -6.52 9.72
C GLY A 89 11.39 -6.96 8.31
N ALA A 90 12.32 -6.83 7.36
CA ALA A 90 12.18 -7.41 6.03
C ALA A 90 12.02 -8.93 6.19
N THR A 91 10.94 -9.50 5.66
CA THR A 91 10.73 -10.95 5.68
C THR A 91 11.92 -11.68 5.03
N ALA A 92 12.15 -12.96 5.33
CA ALA A 92 13.25 -13.72 4.71
C ALA A 92 13.25 -13.63 3.16
N THR A 93 12.06 -13.51 2.56
CA THR A 93 11.86 -13.23 1.14
C THR A 93 12.26 -11.81 0.74
N ASP A 94 11.92 -10.79 1.54
CA ASP A 94 12.36 -9.41 1.27
C ASP A 94 13.89 -9.30 1.38
N MET A 95 14.52 -9.98 2.34
CA MET A 95 16.00 -10.04 2.48
C MET A 95 16.67 -10.71 1.27
N ALA A 96 16.09 -11.79 0.75
CA ALA A 96 16.62 -12.47 -0.44
C ALA A 96 16.54 -11.59 -1.69
N VAL A 97 15.45 -10.82 -1.86
CA VAL A 97 15.29 -9.88 -2.98
C VAL A 97 16.28 -8.72 -2.87
N ILE A 98 16.47 -8.16 -1.67
CA ILE A 98 17.47 -7.10 -1.43
C ILE A 98 18.88 -7.60 -1.77
N ALA A 99 19.24 -8.82 -1.34
CA ALA A 99 20.54 -9.42 -1.66
C ALA A 99 20.72 -9.67 -3.16
N GLN A 100 19.67 -10.12 -3.86
CA GLN A 100 19.70 -10.31 -5.32
C GLN A 100 19.87 -8.98 -6.07
N GLN A 101 19.17 -7.92 -5.66
CA GLN A 101 19.29 -6.59 -6.27
C GLN A 101 20.69 -6.01 -6.06
N ALA A 102 21.23 -6.09 -4.84
CA ALA A 102 22.58 -5.64 -4.54
C ALA A 102 23.64 -6.39 -5.38
N ALA A 103 23.47 -7.69 -5.61
CA ALA A 103 24.36 -8.46 -6.48
C ALA A 103 24.31 -8.00 -7.95
N VAL A 104 23.12 -7.68 -8.47
CA VAL A 104 22.95 -7.16 -9.84
C VAL A 104 23.53 -5.76 -10.00
N GLU A 105 23.35 -4.90 -8.99
CA GLU A 105 23.89 -3.54 -8.99
C GLU A 105 25.42 -3.56 -8.93
N PHE A 106 26.02 -4.45 -8.14
CA PHE A 106 27.47 -4.64 -8.09
C PHE A 106 28.06 -5.05 -9.44
N GLU A 107 27.43 -5.98 -10.16
CA GLU A 107 27.87 -6.37 -11.50
C GLU A 107 27.72 -5.22 -12.52
N ARG A 108 26.68 -4.39 -12.37
CA ARG A 108 26.49 -3.19 -13.21
C ARG A 108 27.58 -2.16 -12.96
N GLU A 109 27.88 -1.84 -11.70
CA GLU A 109 28.95 -0.92 -11.31
C GLU A 109 30.31 -1.42 -11.78
N ARG A 110 30.58 -2.72 -11.67
CA ARG A 110 31.79 -3.35 -12.19
C ARG A 110 31.87 -3.17 -13.71
N ALA A 111 30.80 -3.42 -14.45
CA ALA A 111 30.75 -3.23 -15.90
C ALA A 111 30.89 -1.76 -16.33
N GLU A 112 30.43 -0.81 -15.50
CA GLU A 112 30.62 0.63 -15.71
C GLU A 112 32.07 1.05 -15.43
N SER A 113 32.70 0.56 -14.36
CA SER A 113 34.11 0.83 -14.06
C SER A 113 35.09 0.33 -15.14
N VAL A 114 34.74 -0.77 -15.81
CA VAL A 114 35.51 -1.30 -16.95
C VAL A 114 35.40 -0.40 -18.18
N LYS A 115 34.28 0.32 -18.36
CA LYS A 115 34.10 1.26 -19.47
C LYS A 115 34.86 2.57 -19.26
N ASP A 116 34.96 3.06 -18.02
CA ASP A 116 35.78 4.23 -17.72
C ASP A 116 37.28 3.97 -17.97
N SER A 117 37.75 2.74 -17.74
CA SER A 117 39.15 2.37 -18.00
C SER A 117 39.53 2.24 -19.49
N ASP A 118 38.54 2.14 -20.39
CA ASP A 118 38.74 2.03 -21.85
C ASP A 118 38.42 3.36 -22.57
N SER A 119 38.16 4.44 -21.82
CA SER A 119 38.05 5.77 -22.41
C SER A 119 39.42 6.17 -22.97
N PRO A 120 39.55 6.45 -24.28
CA PRO A 120 40.83 6.86 -24.84
C PRO A 120 41.29 8.14 -24.14
N LEU A 121 42.51 8.12 -23.59
CA LEU A 121 43.20 9.33 -23.16
C LEU A 121 43.15 10.31 -24.34
N VAL A 122 42.42 11.41 -24.20
CA VAL A 122 42.42 12.49 -25.20
C VAL A 122 43.87 12.97 -25.28
N GLU A 123 44.54 12.70 -26.40
CA GLU A 123 45.84 13.28 -26.70
C GLU A 123 45.67 14.81 -26.70
N VAL A 124 46.20 15.45 -25.67
CA VAL A 124 46.33 16.90 -25.63
C VAL A 124 47.38 17.26 -26.68
N ALA A 125 46.92 17.57 -27.89
CA ALA A 125 47.77 18.16 -28.91
C ALA A 125 48.26 19.52 -28.39
N THR A 126 49.54 19.60 -28.05
CA THR A 126 50.22 20.87 -27.81
C THR A 126 50.46 21.53 -29.16
N GLU A 127 49.54 22.39 -29.60
CA GLU A 127 49.80 23.35 -30.67
C GLU A 127 50.72 24.44 -30.11
N GLY A 128 51.86 24.65 -30.79
CA GLY A 128 52.95 25.49 -30.33
C GLY A 128 52.63 26.98 -30.36
N ASP A 129 53.12 27.69 -29.35
CA ASP A 129 53.32 29.13 -29.40
C ASP A 129 54.62 29.41 -30.19
N ASP A 130 54.46 30.13 -31.30
CA ASP A 130 55.51 30.67 -32.14
C ASP A 130 56.37 31.69 -31.36
N ASP A 131 57.65 31.37 -31.18
CA ASP A 131 58.68 32.32 -30.76
C ASP A 131 59.21 33.07 -31.99
N ALA A 132 58.91 34.37 -32.05
CA ALA A 132 59.53 35.30 -32.97
C ALA A 132 60.35 36.31 -32.17
N THR A 133 61.68 36.22 -32.18
CA THR A 133 62.55 37.40 -32.17
C THR A 133 63.87 37.13 -32.92
N SER A 134 64.23 38.17 -33.66
CA SER A 134 65.26 38.45 -34.67
C SER A 134 66.73 38.46 -34.22
N GLU A 135 67.61 38.65 -35.23
CA GLU A 135 68.99 39.22 -35.26
C GLU A 135 70.06 38.17 -35.67
N GLU A 136 70.98 38.35 -36.65
CA GLU A 136 71.67 39.52 -37.23
C GLU A 136 72.18 39.30 -38.68
N GLU A 137 72.48 40.44 -39.34
CA GLU A 137 73.29 40.73 -40.56
C GLU A 137 72.75 40.47 -41.99
#